data_AF-A0AAD1SFY8-F1
#
_entry.id   AF-A0AAD1SFY8-F1
#
_cell.length_a   1.000
_cell.length_b   1.000
_cell.length_c   1.000
_cell.angle_alpha   90.00
_cell.angle_beta   90.00
_cell.angle_gamma   90.00
#
_symmetry.space_group_name_H-M   'P 1'
#
loop_
_entity.id
_entity.type
_entity.pdbx_description
1 polymer ?
#
loop_
_entity_poly.entity_id
_entity_poly.type
_entity_poly.pdbx_seq_one_letter_code
_entity_poly.pdbx_strand_id
1 'polypeptide(L)'
;MEEVEGFRYRCRDAMRSVTKQAIKEARLKEIKEELLNSEKLKTYFEDNPRDFNLLRHDKPLHPAVVKPHLKNVPDYLIPPSLRSIADPYHRMKKKRKLRTGVSRIQEARSKFSKSKNPLRTFKYTRGKKGQSNVRKSAAKS
;
A
#
# COMPACT_ATOMS: atom_id res chain seq x y z
N MET A 1 31.34 -14.09 -4.04
CA MET A 1 31.26 -13.04 -3.00
C MET A 1 31.14 -11.65 -3.58
N GLU A 2 31.75 -11.40 -4.75
CA GLU A 2 31.78 -10.09 -5.42
C GLU A 2 30.39 -9.50 -5.72
N GLU A 3 29.40 -10.33 -6.09
CA GLU A 3 28.02 -9.88 -6.33
C GLU A 3 27.35 -9.22 -5.11
N VAL A 4 27.81 -9.53 -3.89
CA VAL A 4 27.23 -9.00 -2.64
C VAL A 4 27.84 -7.64 -2.29
N GLU A 5 28.97 -7.26 -2.90
CA GLU A 5 29.65 -6.00 -2.61
C GLU A 5 28.83 -4.78 -2.96
N GLY A 6 27.93 -4.88 -3.96
CA GLY A 6 26.96 -3.82 -4.27
C GLY A 6 26.09 -3.44 -3.07
N PHE A 7 25.72 -4.40 -2.22
CA PHE A 7 24.92 -4.13 -1.03
C PHE A 7 25.71 -3.47 0.11
N ARG A 8 27.05 -3.44 0.04
CA ARG A 8 27.91 -2.95 1.13
C ARG A 8 27.54 -1.54 1.56
N TYR A 9 27.28 -0.65 0.60
CA TYR A 9 26.85 0.72 0.88
C TYR A 9 25.50 0.74 1.61
N ARG A 10 24.55 -0.08 1.18
CA ARG A 10 23.21 -0.13 1.78
C ARG A 10 23.21 -0.74 3.18
N CYS A 11 23.98 -1.81 3.38
CA CYS A 11 24.19 -2.41 4.70
C CYS A 11 24.83 -1.40 5.66
N ARG A 12 25.81 -0.62 5.19
CA ARG A 12 26.46 0.42 6.00
C ARG A 12 25.49 1.53 6.40
N ASP A 13 24.61 1.95 5.51
CA ASP A 13 23.55 2.92 5.82
C ASP A 13 22.57 2.40 6.88
N ALA A 14 22.18 1.13 6.78
CA ALA A 14 21.34 0.48 7.78
C ALA A 14 22.05 0.39 9.14
N MET A 15 23.31 -0.06 9.17
CA MET A 15 24.11 -0.11 10.40
C MET A 15 24.24 1.26 11.06
N ARG A 16 24.48 2.33 10.28
CA ARG A 16 24.55 3.70 10.80
C ARG A 16 23.23 4.20 11.39
N SER A 17 22.09 3.69 10.94
CA SER A 17 20.79 4.04 11.50
C SER A 17 20.57 3.45 12.90
N VAL A 18 21.28 2.37 13.23
CA VAL A 18 21.19 1.72 14.54
C VAL A 18 22.20 2.37 15.48
N THR A 19 21.70 3.16 16.44
CA THR A 19 22.53 3.83 17.46
C THR A 19 22.41 3.12 18.81
N LYS A 20 23.39 3.32 19.70
CA LYS A 20 23.34 2.78 21.08
C LYS A 20 22.07 3.21 21.83
N GLN A 21 21.59 4.43 21.55
CA GLN A 21 20.36 4.94 22.14
C GLN A 21 19.13 4.19 21.63
N ALA A 22 19.03 3.99 20.31
CA ALA A 22 17.92 3.23 19.73
C ALA A 22 17.87 1.79 20.27
N ILE A 23 19.03 1.16 20.53
CA ILE A 23 19.10 -0.17 21.15
C ILE A 23 18.54 -0.14 22.57
N LYS A 24 18.95 0.83 23.40
CA LYS A 24 18.45 0.98 24.77
C LYS A 24 16.94 1.22 24.80
N GLU A 25 16.44 2.12 23.96
CA GLU A 25 15.02 2.44 23.86
C GLU A 25 14.21 1.24 23.36
N ALA A 26 14.73 0.49 22.38
CA ALA A 26 14.11 -0.75 21.92
C ALA A 26 14.02 -1.78 23.05
N ARG A 27 15.08 -1.95 23.85
CA ARG A 27 15.08 -2.88 24.98
C ARG A 27 14.12 -2.46 26.08
N LEU A 28 14.04 -1.17 26.39
CA LEU A 28 13.06 -0.64 27.34
C LEU A 28 11.62 -0.86 26.86
N LYS A 29 11.37 -0.68 25.56
CA LYS A 29 10.07 -0.94 24.96
C LYS A 29 9.69 -2.42 25.07
N GLU A 30 10.62 -3.32 24.74
CA GLU A 30 10.44 -4.77 24.87
C GLU A 30 10.08 -5.17 26.31
N ILE A 31 10.85 -4.70 27.30
CA ILE A 31 10.58 -4.99 28.71
C ILE A 31 9.20 -4.48 29.13
N LYS A 32 8.78 -3.28 28.70
CA LYS A 32 7.43 -2.77 29.01
C LYS A 32 6.34 -3.65 28.42
N GLU A 33 6.49 -4.09 27.17
CA GLU A 33 5.54 -4.99 26.52
C GLU A 33 5.50 -6.35 27.25
N GLU A 34 6.64 -6.87 27.68
CA GLU A 34 6.72 -8.08 28.51
C GLU A 34 6.00 -7.91 29.85
N LEU A 35 6.20 -6.79 30.55
CA LEU A 35 5.54 -6.51 31.83
C LEU A 35 4.02 -6.49 31.67
N LEU A 36 3.50 -5.84 30.63
CA LEU A 36 2.07 -5.75 30.35
C LEU A 36 1.46 -7.09 29.93
N ASN A 37 2.21 -7.93 29.23
CA ASN A 37 1.75 -9.23 28.76
C ASN A 37 1.94 -10.36 29.79
N SER A 38 2.78 -10.15 30.81
CA SER A 38 3.10 -11.14 31.84
C SER A 38 1.89 -11.51 32.69
N GLU A 39 1.55 -12.79 32.74
CA GLU A 39 0.44 -13.31 33.56
C GLU A 39 0.67 -13.10 35.06
N LYS A 40 1.92 -13.19 35.50
CA LYS A 40 2.31 -13.05 36.91
C LYS A 40 2.08 -11.64 37.46
N LEU A 41 2.11 -10.63 36.59
CA LEU A 41 1.98 -9.24 36.99
C LEU A 41 0.56 -8.69 36.80
N LYS A 42 -0.33 -9.44 36.13
CA LYS A 42 -1.72 -9.01 35.93
C LYS A 42 -2.43 -8.74 37.26
N THR A 43 -2.33 -9.66 38.22
CA THR A 43 -2.92 -9.51 39.55
C THR A 43 -2.34 -8.31 40.31
N TYR A 44 -1.02 -8.09 40.23
CA TYR A 44 -0.38 -6.92 40.83
C TYR A 44 -0.91 -5.60 40.27
N PHE A 45 -1.15 -5.54 38.95
CA PHE A 45 -1.68 -4.35 38.29
C PHE A 45 -3.18 -4.13 38.54
N GLU A 46 -3.94 -5.19 38.84
CA GLU A 46 -5.32 -5.08 39.31
C GLU A 46 -5.37 -4.37 40.68
N ASP A 47 -4.46 -4.74 41.59
CA ASP A 47 -4.32 -4.10 42.90
C ASP A 47 -3.70 -2.69 42.81
N ASN A 48 -2.84 -2.44 41.81
CA ASN A 48 -2.12 -1.18 41.61
C ASN A 48 -2.39 -0.57 40.22
N PRO A 49 -3.59 -0.01 39.99
CA PRO A 49 -3.98 0.52 38.68
C PRO A 49 -3.16 1.74 38.26
N ARG A 50 -2.52 2.44 39.21
CA ARG A 50 -1.66 3.60 38.93
C ARG A 50 -0.44 3.20 38.10
N ASP A 51 0.23 2.11 38.46
CA ASP A 51 1.45 1.66 37.81
C ASP A 51 1.17 1.13 36.40
N PHE A 52 0.04 0.43 36.23
CA PHE A 52 -0.44 0.03 34.91
C PHE A 52 -0.63 1.24 33.97
N ASN A 53 -1.26 2.30 34.49
CA ASN A 53 -1.46 3.53 33.72
C ASN A 53 -0.14 4.24 33.42
N LEU A 54 0.81 4.28 34.35
CA LEU A 54 2.14 4.84 34.12
C LEU A 54 2.85 4.12 32.97
N LEU A 55 2.85 2.79 32.96
CA LEU A 55 3.46 2.01 31.87
C LEU A 55 2.78 2.25 30.52
N ARG A 56 1.45 2.41 30.51
CA ARG A 56 0.67 2.62 29.28
C ARG A 56 0.85 4.03 28.69
N HIS A 57 1.07 5.02 29.54
CA HIS A 57 1.20 6.41 29.12
C HIS A 57 2.64 6.83 28.83
N ASP A 58 3.64 6.05 29.25
CA ASP A 58 5.04 6.34 29.02
C ASP A 58 5.43 6.16 27.53
N LYS A 59 5.29 7.26 26.78
CA LYS A 59 5.63 7.34 25.36
C LYS A 59 7.14 7.51 25.20
N PRO A 60 7.75 6.87 24.19
CA PRO A 60 9.17 7.08 23.91
C PRO A 60 9.40 8.57 23.59
N LEU A 61 10.26 9.21 24.37
CA LEU A 61 10.63 10.63 24.16
C LEU A 61 11.31 10.83 22.80
N HIS A 62 12.13 9.87 22.38
CA HIS A 62 12.76 9.83 21.07
C HIS A 62 12.40 8.50 20.40
N PRO A 63 11.31 8.42 19.62
CA PRO A 63 11.03 7.20 18.88
C PRO A 63 12.16 6.92 17.88
N ALA A 64 12.51 5.64 17.71
CA ALA A 64 13.53 5.23 16.76
C ALA A 64 13.18 5.77 15.36
N VAL A 65 14.07 6.60 14.79
CA VAL A 65 13.85 7.24 13.49
C VAL A 65 13.92 6.18 12.39
N VAL A 66 12.76 5.67 11.99
CA VAL A 66 12.64 4.74 10.87
C VAL A 66 12.89 5.50 9.58
N LYS A 67 13.94 5.13 8.86
CA LYS A 67 14.24 5.67 7.53
C LYS A 67 13.49 4.86 6.48
N PRO A 68 12.35 5.33 5.94
CA PRO A 68 11.50 4.53 5.05
C PRO A 68 12.23 4.15 3.76
N HIS A 69 13.11 5.03 3.28
CA HIS A 69 13.89 4.78 2.08
C HIS A 69 14.79 3.55 2.23
N LEU A 70 15.31 3.25 3.43
CA LEU A 70 16.19 2.10 3.66
C LEU A 70 15.56 0.75 3.28
N LYS A 71 14.21 0.67 3.28
CA LYS A 71 13.45 -0.50 2.85
C LYS A 71 13.66 -0.84 1.36
N ASN A 72 13.86 0.17 0.53
CA ASN A 72 13.98 0.00 -0.91
C ASN A 72 15.46 -0.16 -1.28
N VAL A 73 15.79 -1.15 -2.10
CA VAL A 73 17.14 -1.30 -2.66
C VAL A 73 17.11 -0.82 -4.10
N PRO A 74 18.01 0.12 -4.50
CA PRO A 74 18.10 0.55 -5.89
C PRO A 74 18.46 -0.57 -6.87
N ASP A 75 17.90 -0.53 -8.07
CA ASP A 75 18.04 -1.57 -9.12
C ASP A 75 19.49 -1.85 -9.51
N TYR A 76 20.35 -0.83 -9.45
CA TYR A 76 21.76 -0.95 -9.79
C TYR A 76 22.58 -1.70 -8.74
N LEU A 77 22.09 -1.83 -7.51
CA LEU A 77 22.74 -2.62 -6.46
C LEU A 77 22.30 -4.08 -6.46
N ILE A 78 21.26 -4.43 -7.24
CA ILE A 78 20.68 -5.76 -7.24
C ILE A 78 21.33 -6.61 -8.35
N PRO A 79 22.05 -7.70 -7.99
CA PRO A 79 22.61 -8.63 -8.94
C PRO A 79 21.53 -9.24 -9.85
N PRO A 80 21.84 -9.55 -11.12
CA PRO A 80 20.87 -10.12 -12.05
C PRO A 80 20.22 -11.41 -11.53
N SER A 81 20.95 -12.21 -10.75
CA SER A 81 20.49 -13.41 -10.04
C SER A 81 19.34 -13.12 -9.05
N LEU A 82 19.36 -11.95 -8.39
CA LEU A 82 18.44 -11.59 -7.31
C LEU A 82 17.30 -10.63 -7.73
N ARG A 83 17.33 -10.06 -8.94
CA ARG A 83 16.31 -9.13 -9.46
C ARG A 83 14.88 -9.69 -9.40
N SER A 84 14.71 -10.99 -9.62
CA SER A 84 13.39 -11.63 -9.59
C SER A 84 12.76 -11.70 -8.19
N ILE A 85 13.57 -11.61 -7.15
CA ILE A 85 13.16 -11.71 -5.74
C ILE A 85 12.97 -10.31 -5.15
N ALA A 86 13.90 -9.40 -5.43
CA ALA A 86 13.92 -8.05 -4.87
C ALA A 86 12.74 -7.19 -5.33
N ASP A 87 12.19 -7.47 -6.51
CA ASP A 87 11.29 -6.56 -7.20
C ASP A 87 9.86 -7.15 -7.31
N PRO A 88 8.88 -6.68 -6.49
CA PRO A 88 7.52 -7.23 -6.44
C PRO A 88 6.80 -7.15 -7.79
N TYR A 89 7.14 -6.14 -8.60
CA TYR A 89 6.53 -5.89 -9.90
C TYR A 89 6.96 -6.94 -10.94
N HIS A 90 8.22 -7.36 -10.92
CA HIS A 90 8.73 -8.45 -11.76
C HIS A 90 8.09 -9.80 -11.39
N ARG A 91 7.83 -10.04 -10.09
CA ARG A 91 7.09 -11.22 -9.61
C ARG A 91 5.66 -11.25 -10.16
N MET A 92 4.96 -10.11 -10.22
CA MET A 92 3.61 -10.04 -10.82
C MET A 92 3.62 -10.26 -12.33
N LYS A 93 4.61 -9.73 -13.07
CA LYS A 93 4.73 -9.91 -14.52
C LYS A 93 4.95 -11.38 -14.91
N LYS A 94 5.76 -12.12 -14.13
CA LYS A 94 5.98 -13.57 -14.33
C LYS A 94 4.71 -14.38 -14.05
N LYS A 95 3.97 -14.06 -12.98
CA LYS A 95 2.67 -14.69 -12.68
C LYS A 95 1.63 -14.44 -13.79
N ARG A 96 1.59 -13.22 -14.37
CA ARG A 96 0.68 -12.91 -15.48
C ARG A 96 0.99 -13.72 -16.75
N LYS A 97 2.26 -13.90 -17.11
CA LYS A 97 2.68 -14.71 -18.27
C LYS A 97 2.28 -16.19 -18.14
N LEU A 98 2.35 -16.76 -16.93
CA LEU A 98 1.93 -18.14 -16.66
C LEU A 98 0.40 -18.31 -16.78
N ARG A 99 -0.38 -17.31 -16.39
CA ARG A 99 -1.86 -17.36 -16.49
C ARG A 99 -2.38 -17.16 -17.92
N THR A 100 -1.65 -16.42 -18.76
CA THR A 100 -2.03 -16.19 -20.16
C THR A 100 -1.83 -17.41 -21.09
N GLY A 101 -1.12 -18.45 -20.64
CA GLY A 101 -0.94 -19.69 -21.43
C GLY A 101 -2.16 -20.61 -21.43
N VAL A 102 -2.94 -20.63 -20.33
CA VAL A 102 -4.07 -21.57 -20.15
C VAL A 102 -5.42 -20.95 -20.53
N SER A 103 -5.54 -19.62 -20.45
CA SER A 103 -6.82 -18.91 -20.68
C SER A 103 -7.06 -18.46 -22.13
N ARG A 104 -6.06 -18.59 -23.03
CA ARG A 104 -6.17 -18.07 -24.41
C ARG A 104 -6.99 -18.97 -25.35
N ILE A 105 -7.29 -20.21 -24.95
CA ILE A 105 -8.02 -21.17 -25.81
C ILE A 105 -9.55 -20.95 -25.75
N GLN A 106 -10.08 -20.35 -24.67
CA GLN A 106 -11.54 -20.20 -24.50
C GLN A 106 -12.09 -18.78 -24.78
N GLU A 107 -11.27 -17.73 -24.72
CA GLU A 107 -11.75 -16.34 -24.88
C GLU A 107 -11.80 -15.82 -26.33
N ALA A 108 -11.31 -16.56 -27.32
CA ALA A 108 -11.38 -16.16 -28.73
C ALA A 108 -12.80 -16.19 -29.33
N ARG A 109 -13.80 -16.71 -28.59
CA ARG A 109 -15.19 -16.86 -29.07
C ARG A 109 -16.19 -15.78 -28.63
N SER A 110 -15.86 -14.88 -27.69
CA SER A 110 -16.88 -13.98 -27.09
C SER A 110 -16.67 -12.47 -27.27
N LYS A 111 -15.67 -12.01 -28.04
CA LYS A 111 -15.33 -10.57 -28.15
C LYS A 111 -15.52 -9.96 -29.54
N PHE A 112 -16.36 -10.53 -30.40
CA PHE A 112 -16.69 -9.93 -31.72
C PHE A 112 -17.95 -9.04 -31.74
N SER A 113 -18.53 -8.64 -30.60
CA SER A 113 -19.66 -7.69 -30.59
C SER A 113 -19.29 -6.23 -30.24
N LYS A 114 -18.02 -5.92 -29.99
CA LYS A 114 -17.54 -4.55 -29.74
C LYS A 114 -16.78 -3.98 -30.94
N SER A 115 -17.47 -3.83 -32.07
CA SER A 115 -16.98 -3.02 -33.19
C SER A 115 -18.11 -2.48 -34.08
N LYS A 116 -19.31 -2.24 -33.54
CA LYS A 116 -20.30 -1.47 -34.28
C LYS A 116 -19.83 -0.01 -34.32
N ASN A 117 -19.33 0.35 -35.50
CA ASN A 117 -18.76 1.66 -35.84
C ASN A 117 -19.70 2.79 -35.37
N PRO A 118 -19.25 3.71 -34.49
CA PRO A 118 -20.11 4.73 -33.88
C PRO A 118 -20.75 5.68 -34.90
N LEU A 119 -20.19 5.77 -36.11
CA LEU A 119 -20.72 6.56 -37.22
C LEU A 119 -21.92 5.89 -37.93
N ARG A 120 -22.20 4.59 -37.67
CA ARG A 120 -23.36 3.87 -38.24
C ARG A 120 -24.57 3.81 -37.30
N THR A 121 -24.38 4.03 -36.00
CA THR A 121 -25.45 4.04 -34.98
C THR A 121 -26.00 5.43 -34.71
N PHE A 122 -25.38 6.48 -35.23
CA PHE A 122 -25.83 7.85 -35.07
C PHE A 122 -26.97 8.16 -36.05
N LYS A 123 -28.19 8.36 -35.53
CA LYS A 123 -29.34 8.87 -36.30
C LYS A 123 -29.66 10.29 -35.84
N TYR A 124 -29.48 11.26 -36.73
CA TYR A 124 -29.81 12.67 -36.48
C TYR A 124 -31.33 12.88 -36.68
N THR A 125 -32.07 13.11 -35.59
CA THR A 125 -33.47 13.53 -35.66
C THR A 125 -33.53 15.05 -35.79
N ARG A 126 -33.81 15.55 -37.00
CA ARG A 126 -33.98 16.97 -37.30
C ARG A 126 -35.20 17.51 -36.53
N GLY A 127 -34.96 18.39 -35.57
CA GLY A 127 -36.03 19.03 -34.79
C GLY A 127 -37.02 19.74 -35.70
N LYS A 128 -38.29 19.31 -35.67
CA LYS A 128 -39.40 20.03 -36.27
C LYS A 128 -39.59 21.34 -35.49
N LYS A 129 -39.36 22.47 -36.16
CA LYS A 129 -39.85 23.79 -35.74
C LYS A 129 -41.36 23.86 -35.96
N GLY A 130 -42.06 24.49 -35.01
CA GLY A 130 -43.47 24.92 -35.10
C GLY A 130 -44.29 24.37 -33.93
N GLN A 131 -45.08 25.12 -33.18
CA GLN A 131 -45.59 26.49 -33.36
C GLN A 131 -45.92 27.10 -31.98
N SER A 132 -45.93 28.42 -31.96
CA SER A 132 -46.42 29.34 -30.93
C SER A 132 -47.74 28.93 -30.30
N ASN A 133 -47.87 29.12 -28.98
CA ASN A 133 -49.11 29.61 -28.38
C ASN A 133 -48.81 30.41 -27.11
N VAL A 134 -48.85 31.73 -27.26
CA VAL A 134 -48.92 32.71 -26.17
C VAL A 134 -50.31 32.58 -25.54
N ARG A 135 -50.39 32.26 -24.25
CA ARG A 135 -51.60 32.46 -23.46
C ARG A 135 -51.31 33.42 -22.31
N LYS A 136 -52.03 34.54 -22.38
CA LYS A 136 -52.01 35.72 -21.52
C LYS A 136 -52.19 35.35 -20.05
N SER A 137 -51.40 35.99 -19.18
CA SER A 137 -51.67 36.12 -17.75
C SER A 137 -52.93 36.98 -17.55
N ALA A 138 -53.95 36.41 -16.90
CA ALA A 138 -55.09 37.15 -16.39
C ALA A 138 -55.03 37.16 -14.85
N ALA A 139 -55.17 38.37 -14.31
CA ALA A 139 -55.15 38.72 -12.90
C ALA A 139 -56.37 38.21 -12.12
N LYS A 140 -56.16 38.04 -10.80
CA LYS A 140 -57.11 38.19 -9.67
C LYS A 140 -56.45 37.51 -8.47
N SER A 141 -56.60 37.95 -7.22
CA SER A 141 -57.04 39.19 -6.58
C SER A 141 -56.59 39.04 -5.12
#